data_AF-A0A7C5UV90-F1
#
_entry.id   AF-A0A7C5UV90-F1
#
_cell.length_a   1.000
_cell.length_b   1.000
_cell.length_c   1.000
_cell.angle_alpha   90.00
_cell.angle_beta   90.00
_cell.angle_gamma   90.00
#
_symmetry.space_group_name_H-M   'P 1'
#
loop_
_entity.id
_entity.type
_entity.pdbx_description
1 polymer ?
#
loop_
_entity_poly.entity_id
_entity_poly.type
_entity_poly.pdbx_seq_one_letter_code
_entity_poly.pdbx_strand_id
1 'polypeptide(L)'
;MLKEVKKSFEYVEVCINPQGYISKPCLETIDKCFREGLRSLIIVNGEEDLLALASLIIISQGYVVYGIPSIGVAISDATILKISVTNIFSHFKPIQMSIANGVDSH
;
A
#
# COMPACT_ATOMS: atom_id res chain seq x y z
N MET A 1 -3.45 20.64 -7.37
CA MET A 1 -3.45 19.24 -7.87
C MET A 1 -4.08 18.28 -6.86
N LEU A 2 -3.48 18.05 -5.68
CA LEU A 2 -4.02 17.08 -4.69
C LEU A 2 -5.45 17.41 -4.22
N LYS A 3 -5.80 18.69 -4.03
CA LYS A 3 -7.16 19.12 -3.65
C LYS A 3 -8.22 18.73 -4.68
N GLU A 4 -7.89 18.77 -5.98
CA GLU A 4 -8.84 18.40 -7.04
C GLU A 4 -8.97 16.88 -7.14
N VAL A 5 -7.87 16.15 -7.00
CA VAL A 5 -7.87 14.67 -6.98
C VAL A 5 -8.76 14.18 -5.83
N LYS A 6 -8.60 14.73 -4.63
CA LYS A 6 -9.40 14.35 -3.44
C LYS A 6 -10.92 14.43 -3.66
N LYS A 7 -11.42 15.35 -4.48
CA LYS A 7 -12.86 15.49 -4.76
C LYS A 7 -13.45 14.31 -5.53
N SER A 8 -12.60 13.50 -6.17
CA SER A 8 -13.03 12.34 -6.96
C SER A 8 -13.21 11.07 -6.12
N PHE A 9 -12.96 11.14 -4.80
CA PHE A 9 -12.98 10.00 -3.89
C PHE A 9 -13.95 10.25 -2.74
N GLU A 10 -14.61 9.18 -2.29
CA GLU A 10 -15.60 9.20 -1.21
C GLU A 10 -14.92 9.13 0.16
N TYR A 11 -13.76 8.47 0.22
CA TYR A 11 -12.94 8.33 1.41
C TYR A 11 -11.50 8.73 1.11
N VAL A 12 -10.90 9.53 1.99
CA VAL A 12 -9.51 9.97 1.87
C VAL A 12 -8.83 9.76 3.20
N GLU A 13 -7.75 8.98 3.22
CA GLU A 13 -6.98 8.68 4.42
C GLU A 13 -5.49 8.95 4.18
N VAL A 14 -4.76 9.28 5.25
CA VAL A 14 -3.31 9.39 5.22
C VAL A 14 -2.72 8.30 6.09
N CYS A 15 -1.80 7.50 5.54
CA CYS A 15 -1.10 6.48 6.31
C CYS A 15 0.42 6.65 6.18
N ILE A 16 1.17 6.20 7.18
CA ILE A 16 2.64 6.31 7.19
C ILE A 16 3.22 4.93 6.88
N ASN A 17 4.06 4.85 5.85
CA ASN A 17 4.77 3.63 5.50
C ASN A 17 6.25 3.92 5.27
N PRO A 18 7.13 3.69 6.26
CA PRO A 18 8.55 3.94 6.11
C PRO A 18 9.18 3.10 4.98
N GLN A 19 10.28 3.59 4.41
CA GLN A 19 10.99 2.91 3.33
C GLN A 19 11.50 1.53 3.76
N GLY A 20 11.22 0.48 2.99
CA GLY A 20 11.60 -0.90 3.27
C GLY A 20 10.70 -1.62 4.27
N TYR A 21 9.56 -1.03 4.64
CA TYR A 21 8.60 -1.61 5.58
C TYR A 21 7.21 -1.73 4.96
N ILE A 22 6.41 -2.61 5.56
CA ILE A 22 4.97 -2.65 5.38
C ILE A 22 4.34 -2.37 6.74
N SER A 23 3.75 -1.18 6.90
CA SER A 23 3.13 -0.79 8.15
C SER A 23 1.76 -1.45 8.29
N LYS A 24 1.53 -2.07 9.46
CA LYS A 24 0.23 -2.67 9.80
C LYS A 24 -0.92 -1.67 9.67
N PRO A 25 -0.81 -0.40 10.13
CA PRO A 25 -1.88 0.58 9.95
C PRO A 25 -2.21 0.88 8.48
N CYS A 26 -1.21 0.94 7.58
CA CYS A 26 -1.48 1.10 6.15
C CYS A 26 -2.20 -0.13 5.58
N LEU A 27 -1.81 -1.35 5.96
CA LEU A 27 -2.52 -2.57 5.52
C LEU A 27 -3.97 -2.61 6.01
N GLU A 28 -4.21 -2.26 7.27
CA GLU A 28 -5.57 -2.17 7.84
C GLU A 28 -6.42 -1.13 7.11
N THR A 29 -5.81 -0.01 6.71
CA THR A 29 -6.48 1.03 5.91
C THR A 29 -6.84 0.51 4.52
N ILE A 30 -5.93 -0.20 3.84
CA ILE A 30 -6.18 -0.82 2.53
C ILE A 30 -7.31 -1.86 2.62
N ASP A 31 -7.24 -2.76 3.59
CA ASP A 31 -8.26 -3.79 3.83
C ASP A 31 -9.63 -3.17 4.11
N LYS A 32 -9.69 -2.16 4.98
CA LYS A 32 -10.92 -1.41 5.26
C LYS A 32 -11.51 -0.82 3.98
N CYS A 33 -10.71 -0.09 3.20
CA CYS A 33 -11.17 0.53 1.97
C CYS A 33 -11.73 -0.50 0.98
N PHE A 34 -11.05 -1.65 0.84
CA PHE A 34 -11.49 -2.72 -0.03
C PHE A 34 -12.82 -3.34 0.44
N ARG A 35 -12.95 -3.63 1.74
CA ARG A 35 -14.18 -4.21 2.32
C ARG A 35 -15.38 -3.27 2.26
N GLU A 36 -15.16 -1.97 2.44
CA GLU A 36 -16.22 -0.95 2.36
C GLU A 36 -16.67 -0.69 0.92
N GLY A 37 -15.86 -1.06 -0.08
CA GLY A 37 -16.21 -0.92 -1.50
C GLY A 37 -16.33 0.53 -1.97
N LEU A 38 -15.83 1.48 -1.17
CA LEU A 38 -15.84 2.90 -1.49
C LEU A 38 -14.72 3.25 -2.47
N ARG A 39 -14.94 4.30 -3.25
CA ARG A 39 -13.86 4.90 -4.03
C ARG A 39 -12.92 5.67 -3.10
N SER A 40 -11.87 4.98 -2.66
CA SER A 40 -10.94 5.49 -1.64
C SER A 40 -9.63 6.00 -2.22
N LEU A 41 -9.08 7.05 -1.62
CA LEU A 41 -7.72 7.57 -1.85
C LEU A 41 -6.91 7.44 -0.56
N ILE A 42 -5.87 6.62 -0.61
CA ILE A 42 -4.90 6.51 0.48
C ILE A 42 -3.65 7.30 0.08
N ILE A 43 -3.29 8.30 0.87
CA ILE A 43 -2.07 9.09 0.69
C ILE A 43 -1.01 8.48 1.61
N VAL A 44 0.00 7.89 1.00
CA VAL A 44 1.10 7.25 1.73
C VAL A 44 2.20 8.27 1.98
N ASN A 45 2.48 8.53 3.26
CA ASN A 45 3.68 9.26 3.69
C ASN A 45 4.82 8.25 3.81
N GLY A 46 5.66 8.17 2.77
CA GLY A 46 6.78 7.26 2.67
C GLY A 46 6.70 6.41 1.39
N GLU A 47 6.98 5.12 1.48
CA GLU A 47 7.05 4.20 0.33
C GLU A 47 5.69 3.52 0.06
N GLU A 48 5.23 3.52 -1.18
CA GLU A 48 3.97 2.89 -1.60
C GLU A 48 4.20 1.55 -2.33
N ASP A 49 5.36 1.35 -2.97
CA ASP A 49 5.67 0.19 -3.82
C ASP A 49 5.44 -1.16 -3.10
N LEU A 50 5.96 -1.31 -1.87
CA LEU A 50 5.74 -2.51 -1.07
C LEU A 50 4.27 -2.70 -0.63
N LEU A 51 3.52 -1.61 -0.46
CA LEU A 51 2.08 -1.68 -0.16
C LEU A 51 1.28 -2.11 -1.38
N ALA A 52 1.64 -1.66 -2.59
CA ALA A 52 1.02 -2.13 -3.83
C ALA A 52 1.20 -3.65 -3.96
N LEU A 53 2.38 -4.18 -3.66
CA LEU A 53 2.62 -5.63 -3.64
C LEU A 53 1.76 -6.32 -2.58
N ALA A 54 1.71 -5.79 -1.36
CA ALA A 54 0.88 -6.35 -0.28
C ALA A 54 -0.62 -6.33 -0.60
N SER A 55 -1.08 -5.33 -1.36
CA SER A 55 -2.49 -5.22 -1.75
C SER A 55 -2.96 -6.39 -2.63
N LEU A 56 -2.08 -7.00 -3.44
CA LEU A 56 -2.38 -8.22 -4.22
C LEU A 56 -2.73 -9.43 -3.34
N ILE A 57 -2.30 -9.43 -2.07
CA ILE A 57 -2.67 -10.47 -1.09
C ILE A 57 -3.99 -10.11 -0.41
N ILE A 58 -4.18 -8.85 -0.04
CA ILE A 58 -5.36 -8.39 0.72
C ILE A 58 -6.62 -8.50 -0.13
N ILE A 59 -6.59 -8.02 -1.38
CA ILE A 59 -7.80 -7.99 -2.20
C ILE A 59 -8.16 -9.41 -2.68
N SER A 60 -9.46 -9.72 -2.72
CA SER A 60 -9.95 -11.04 -3.14
C SER A 60 -9.97 -11.19 -4.66
N GLN A 61 -10.23 -10.10 -5.37
CA GLN A 61 -10.35 -10.03 -6.82
C GLN A 61 -10.05 -8.61 -7.31
N GLY A 62 -9.61 -8.48 -8.55
CA GLY A 62 -9.33 -7.21 -9.20
C GLY A 62 -7.86 -7.06 -9.62
N TYR A 63 -7.53 -5.84 -10.01
CA TYR A 63 -6.21 -5.49 -10.54
C TYR A 63 -5.54 -4.45 -9.66
N VAL A 64 -4.25 -4.65 -9.40
CA VAL A 64 -3.37 -3.59 -8.92
C VAL A 64 -2.71 -2.95 -10.12
N VAL A 65 -2.85 -1.63 -10.22
CA VAL A 65 -2.35 -0.83 -11.33
C VAL A 65 -1.25 0.07 -10.79
N TYR A 66 -0.04 -0.09 -11.30
CA TYR A 66 1.15 0.59 -10.79
C TYR A 66 1.84 1.38 -11.91
N GLY A 67 2.05 2.68 -11.68
CA GLY A 67 2.71 3.55 -12.65
C GLY A 67 4.23 3.39 -12.63
N ILE A 68 4.84 3.14 -13.79
CA ILE A 68 6.28 3.07 -13.94
C ILE A 68 6.75 4.34 -14.66
N PRO A 69 7.47 5.25 -13.98
CA PRO A 69 7.92 6.51 -14.54
C PRO A 69 8.65 6.33 -15.88
N SER A 70 8.28 7.13 -16.87
CA SER A 70 8.84 7.12 -18.24
C SER A 70 8.68 5.80 -19.03
N ILE A 71 7.97 4.81 -18.50
CA ILE A 71 7.74 3.51 -19.16
C ILE A 71 6.26 3.31 -19.46
N GLY A 72 5.39 3.42 -18.45
CA GLY A 72 3.96 3.15 -18.62
C GLY A 72 3.31 2.68 -17.34
N VAL A 73 2.44 1.67 -17.44
CA VAL A 73 1.65 1.15 -16.32
C VAL A 73 1.74 -0.38 -16.32
N ALA A 74 2.03 -0.96 -15.15
CA ALA A 74 1.91 -2.38 -14.91
C ALA A 74 0.51 -2.70 -14.37
N ILE A 75 -0.10 -3.77 -14.89
CA ILE A 75 -1.42 -4.26 -14.45
C ILE A 75 -1.24 -5.68 -13.95
N SER A 76 -1.57 -5.88 -12.67
CA SER A 76 -1.32 -7.12 -11.93
C SER A 76 -2.63 -7.70 -11.43
N ASP A 77 -3.01 -8.89 -11.91
CA ASP A 77 -4.21 -9.59 -11.45
C ASP A 77 -3.97 -10.23 -10.08
N ALA A 78 -4.75 -9.80 -9.08
CA ALA A 78 -4.62 -10.29 -7.71
C ALA A 78 -4.95 -11.77 -7.57
N THR A 79 -5.86 -12.31 -8.38
CA THR A 79 -6.23 -13.73 -8.32
C THR A 79 -5.11 -14.63 -8.82
N ILE A 80 -4.36 -14.17 -9.83
CA ILE A 80 -3.26 -14.91 -10.45
C ILE A 80 -2.00 -14.80 -9.59
N LEU A 81 -1.68 -13.60 -9.12
CA LEU A 81 -0.37 -13.32 -8.51
C LEU A 81 -0.32 -13.56 -7.00
N LYS A 82 -1.45 -13.76 -6.31
CA LYS A 82 -1.50 -13.92 -4.85
C LYS A 82 -0.51 -14.94 -4.31
N ILE A 83 -0.37 -16.11 -4.95
CA ILE A 83 0.57 -17.16 -4.50
C ILE A 83 2.02 -16.70 -4.70
N SER A 84 2.36 -16.18 -5.89
CA SER A 84 3.71 -15.69 -6.19
C SER A 84 4.14 -14.57 -5.24
N VAL A 85 3.24 -13.64 -4.94
CA VAL A 85 3.50 -12.55 -4.00
C VAL A 85 3.64 -13.07 -2.56
N THR A 86 2.82 -14.03 -2.14
CA THR A 86 2.96 -14.68 -0.83
C THR A 86 4.32 -15.36 -0.70
N ASN A 87 4.80 -16.02 -1.75
CA ASN A 87 6.13 -16.62 -1.78
C ASN A 87 7.23 -15.56 -1.69
N ILE A 88 7.09 -14.44 -2.40
CA ILE A 88 8.04 -13.31 -2.27
C ILE A 88 8.13 -12.86 -0.80
N PHE A 89 6.99 -12.63 -0.14
CA PHE A 89 6.98 -12.21 1.26
C PHE A 89 7.53 -13.25 2.24
N SER A 90 7.54 -14.53 1.89
CA SER A 90 8.17 -15.58 2.72
C SER A 90 9.68 -15.39 2.90
N HIS A 91 10.32 -14.59 2.03
CA HIS A 91 11.74 -14.23 2.14
C HIS A 91 12.00 -13.00 3.02
N PHE A 92 10.95 -12.28 3.43
CA PHE A 92 11.05 -11.10 4.28
C PHE A 92 10.96 -11.50 5.76
N LYS A 93 11.54 -10.66 6.62
CA LYS A 93 11.48 -10.86 8.07
C LYS A 93 10.52 -9.84 8.68
N PRO A 94 9.69 -10.22 9.67
CA PRO A 94 8.97 -9.26 10.48
C PRO A 94 9.95 -8.32 11.17
N ILE A 95 9.65 -7.02 11.18
CA ILE A 95 10.43 -6.04 11.92
C ILE A 95 9.56 -5.49 13.05
N GLN A 96 10.07 -5.54 14.28
CA GLN A 96 9.48 -4.83 15.40
C GLN A 96 9.98 -3.39 15.35
N MET A 97 9.05 -2.44 15.19
CA MET A 97 9.36 -1.04 15.48
C MET A 97 9.57 -0.90 16.99
N SER A 98 10.79 -0.57 17.41
CA SER A 98 10.94 0.28 18.57
C SER A 98 10.27 1.60 18.21
N ILE A 99 9.26 2.01 18.98
CA ILE A 99 8.84 3.40 18.95
C ILE A 99 10.08 4.17 19.41
N ALA A 100 10.84 4.71 18.46
CA ALA A 100 11.85 5.69 18.76
C ALA A 100 11.09 6.88 19.31
N ASN A 101 10.98 6.94 20.64
CA ASN A 101 10.79 8.20 21.34
C ASN A 101 11.83 9.15 20.75
N GLY A 102 11.35 10.31 20.30
CA GLY A 102 12.10 11.20 19.44
C GLY A 102 13.50 11.56 19.94
N VAL A 103 14.24 12.14 19.00
CA VAL A 103 15.64 12.54 19.04
C VAL A 103 16.57 11.41 18.62
N ASP A 104 16.94 11.43 17.34
CA ASP A 104 18.34 11.27 16.94
C ASP A 104 18.60 12.26 15.81
N SER A 105 19.16 13.40 16.21
CA SER A 105 19.81 14.37 15.35
C SER A 105 21.28 13.97 15.19
N HIS A 106 21.67 13.62 13.95
CA HIS A 106 23.04 13.72 13.47
C HIS A 106 23.05 14.57 12.20
#